data_AF-A0A2V5T6G9-F1
#
_entry.id   AF-A0A2V5T6G9-F1
#
_cell.length_a   1.000
_cell.length_b   1.000
_cell.length_c   1.000
_cell.angle_alpha   90.00
_cell.angle_beta   90.00
_cell.angle_gamma   90.00
#
_symmetry.space_group_name_H-M   'P 1'
#
loop_
_entity.id
_entity.type
_entity.pdbx_description
1 polymer ?
#
loop_
_entity_poly.entity_id
_entity_poly.type
_entity_poly.pdbx_seq_one_letter_code
_entity_poly.pdbx_strand_id
1 'polypeptide(L)'
;MRRILITLAILILFVIGLSALWIFRGRQVSLFIDRFRTIEISSARISAIAYEGSGSGGVLIANDLRLSLNDPTPNLSPSIGTTKDNQFALASGGKVFAFGPLTSAGENTGDRLATAPPAGDDASIVVRRSVLNWPTPFDFNFMTGQSPSWKRHIYYQLHWKKSSGPKLEMLWRYEQYFYPGNGWASGFMTREGSTGLIRVEIQP
;
A
#
# COMPACT_ATOMS: atom_id res chain seq x y z
N MET A 1 -35.34 17.73 36.33
CA MET A 1 -34.15 16.93 36.72
C MET A 1 -34.15 15.51 36.13
N ARG A 2 -35.19 14.66 36.33
CA ARG A 2 -35.20 13.27 35.82
C ARG A 2 -34.94 13.13 34.32
N ARG A 3 -35.55 13.98 33.47
CA ARG A 3 -35.31 13.97 32.02
C ARG A 3 -33.85 14.29 31.65
N ILE A 4 -33.25 15.29 32.32
CA ILE A 4 -31.85 15.69 32.11
C ILE A 4 -30.91 14.55 32.50
N LEU A 5 -31.16 13.89 33.64
CA LEU A 5 -30.37 12.75 34.10
C LEU A 5 -30.46 11.57 33.13
N ILE A 6 -31.66 11.29 32.58
CA ILE A 6 -31.84 10.24 31.57
C ILE A 6 -31.10 10.58 30.28
N THR A 7 -31.22 11.80 29.77
CA THR A 7 -30.51 12.24 28.57
C THR A 7 -28.99 12.16 28.75
N LEU A 8 -28.48 12.58 29.91
CA LEU A 8 -27.06 12.49 30.24
C LEU A 8 -26.58 11.03 30.29
N ALA A 9 -27.35 10.15 30.94
CA ALA A 9 -27.02 8.73 31.02
C ALA A 9 -26.96 8.08 29.62
N ILE A 10 -27.92 8.39 28.74
CA ILE A 10 -27.92 7.92 27.35
C ILE A 10 -26.67 8.40 26.60
N LEU A 11 -26.33 9.69 26.75
CA LEU A 11 -25.14 10.26 26.11
C LEU A 11 -23.85 9.56 26.59
N ILE A 12 -23.71 9.33 27.88
CA ILE A 12 -22.55 8.65 28.47
C ILE A 12 -22.43 7.22 27.93
N LEU A 13 -23.54 6.46 27.91
CA LEU A 13 -23.55 5.10 27.38
C LEU A 13 -23.20 5.08 25.88
N PHE A 14 -23.67 6.06 25.12
CA PHE A 14 -23.34 6.20 23.71
C PHE A 14 -21.85 6.46 23.49
N VAL A 15 -21.24 7.36 24.27
CA VAL A 15 -19.80 7.64 24.20
C VAL A 15 -18.99 6.39 24.57
N ILE A 16 -19.36 5.68 25.64
CA ILE A 16 -18.70 4.42 26.02
C ILE A 16 -18.78 3.40 24.87
N GLY A 17 -19.96 3.24 24.26
CA GLY A 17 -20.16 2.35 23.13
C GLY A 17 -19.27 2.69 21.94
N LEU A 18 -19.17 3.98 21.58
CA LEU A 18 -18.28 4.44 20.51
C LEU A 18 -16.80 4.23 20.84
N SER A 19 -16.38 4.49 22.07
CA SER A 19 -15.00 4.25 22.52
C SER A 19 -14.64 2.77 22.45
N ALA A 20 -15.52 1.89 22.93
CA ALA A 20 -15.33 0.44 22.83
C ALA A 20 -15.23 0.01 21.36
N LEU A 21 -16.14 0.50 20.50
CA LEU A 21 -16.09 0.21 19.07
C LEU A 21 -14.77 0.66 18.44
N TRP A 22 -14.25 1.83 18.79
CA TRP A 22 -13.00 2.33 18.25
C TRP A 22 -11.77 1.55 18.75
N ILE A 23 -11.76 1.13 20.01
CA ILE A 23 -10.66 0.34 20.57
C ILE A 23 -10.64 -1.07 19.96
N PHE A 24 -11.79 -1.75 19.90
CA PHE A 24 -11.85 -3.15 19.48
C PHE A 24 -12.02 -3.34 17.97
N ARG A 25 -12.62 -2.37 17.28
CA ARG A 25 -12.90 -2.42 15.83
C ARG A 25 -12.34 -1.22 15.07
N GLY A 26 -11.46 -0.42 15.67
CA GLY A 26 -10.93 0.80 15.06
C GLY A 26 -10.26 0.56 13.72
N ARG A 27 -9.58 -0.58 13.55
CA ARG A 27 -9.02 -0.99 12.26
C ARG A 27 -10.09 -1.16 11.18
N GLN A 28 -11.17 -1.88 11.47
CA GLN A 28 -12.26 -2.11 10.52
C GLN A 28 -13.00 -0.80 10.21
N VAL A 29 -13.21 0.05 11.22
CA VAL A 29 -13.81 1.38 11.04
C VAL A 29 -12.90 2.26 10.15
N SER A 30 -11.59 2.25 10.40
CA SER A 30 -10.58 2.95 9.57
C SER A 30 -10.63 2.46 8.12
N LEU A 31 -10.59 1.14 7.88
CA LEU A 31 -10.69 0.56 6.55
C LEU A 31 -12.01 0.91 5.85
N PHE A 32 -13.12 0.95 6.59
CA PHE A 32 -14.42 1.33 6.04
C PHE A 32 -14.41 2.79 5.58
N ILE A 33 -13.87 3.70 6.39
CA ILE A 33 -13.74 5.12 6.05
C ILE A 33 -12.80 5.31 4.85
N ASP A 34 -11.70 4.57 4.80
CA ASP A 34 -10.71 4.64 3.72
C ASP A 34 -11.30 4.31 2.35
N ARG A 35 -12.43 3.58 2.27
CA ARG A 35 -13.16 3.35 1.01
C ARG A 35 -13.74 4.63 0.41
N PHE A 36 -14.03 5.62 1.24
CA PHE A 36 -14.62 6.89 0.84
C PHE A 36 -13.58 8.00 0.76
N ARG A 37 -12.61 8.01 1.68
CA ARG A 37 -11.62 9.08 1.75
C ARG A 37 -10.30 8.60 2.35
N THR A 38 -9.21 8.96 1.67
CA THR A 38 -7.85 8.94 2.20
C THR A 38 -7.23 10.32 2.04
N ILE A 39 -6.14 10.58 2.76
CA ILE A 39 -5.40 11.85 2.70
C ILE A 39 -4.15 11.61 1.87
N GLU A 40 -4.01 12.33 0.76
CA GLU A 40 -2.78 12.34 -0.02
C GLU A 40 -1.66 13.04 0.75
N ILE A 41 -0.49 12.41 0.81
CA ILE A 41 0.68 12.93 1.52
C ILE A 41 1.84 13.24 0.59
N SER A 42 1.94 12.53 -0.54
CA SER A 42 2.87 12.86 -1.60
C SER A 42 2.40 12.30 -2.93
N SER A 43 2.86 12.93 -4.00
CA SER A 43 2.69 12.48 -5.37
C SER A 43 3.98 12.80 -6.11
N ALA A 44 4.52 11.83 -6.84
CA ALA A 44 5.77 11.98 -7.59
C ALA A 44 5.67 11.27 -8.93
N ARG A 45 6.28 11.86 -9.96
CA ARG A 45 6.48 11.19 -11.24
C ARG A 45 7.49 10.05 -11.08
N ILE A 46 7.24 8.94 -11.77
CA ILE A 46 8.19 7.84 -11.85
C ILE A 46 9.24 8.22 -12.89
N SER A 47 10.51 8.25 -12.49
CA SER A 47 11.66 8.43 -13.39
C SER A 47 12.35 7.11 -13.71
N ALA A 48 12.26 6.14 -12.80
CA ALA A 48 12.81 4.80 -13.00
C ALA A 48 11.92 3.76 -12.32
N ILE A 49 11.79 2.59 -12.94
CA ILE A 49 11.16 1.42 -12.34
C ILE A 49 12.06 0.21 -12.50
N ALA A 50 12.22 -0.54 -11.42
CA ALA A 50 13.02 -1.75 -11.40
C ALA A 50 12.32 -2.86 -10.62
N TYR A 51 12.82 -4.08 -10.81
CA TYR A 51 12.33 -5.27 -10.16
C TYR A 51 13.50 -6.14 -9.73
N GLU A 52 13.39 -6.66 -8.50
CA GLU A 52 14.31 -7.64 -7.92
C GLU A 52 13.48 -8.83 -7.41
N GLY A 53 13.71 -10.02 -7.98
CA GLY A 53 13.03 -11.24 -7.53
C GLY A 53 13.02 -12.37 -8.56
N SER A 54 12.25 -13.42 -8.26
CA SER A 54 12.19 -14.68 -9.02
C SER A 54 11.15 -14.70 -10.16
N GLY A 55 10.49 -13.59 -10.42
CA GLY A 55 9.38 -13.45 -11.37
C GLY A 55 7.99 -13.68 -10.75
N SER A 56 7.88 -14.40 -9.63
CA SER A 56 6.66 -14.54 -8.83
C SER A 56 6.92 -14.11 -7.39
N GLY A 57 6.58 -12.87 -7.06
CA GLY A 57 7.00 -12.21 -5.82
C GLY A 57 8.18 -11.27 -6.03
N GLY A 58 8.90 -10.91 -4.98
CA GLY A 58 10.03 -9.97 -5.02
C GLY A 58 9.64 -8.54 -4.64
N VAL A 59 10.43 -7.58 -5.11
CA VAL A 59 10.27 -6.16 -4.80
C VAL A 59 10.24 -5.36 -6.10
N LEU A 60 9.16 -4.59 -6.27
CA LEU A 60 9.08 -3.55 -7.30
C LEU A 60 9.65 -2.26 -6.72
N ILE A 61 10.56 -1.63 -7.43
CA ILE A 61 11.27 -0.42 -7.01
C ILE A 61 10.85 0.70 -7.95
N ALA A 62 10.06 1.65 -7.47
CA ALA A 62 9.66 2.84 -8.23
C ALA A 62 10.40 4.05 -7.67
N ASN A 63 11.29 4.64 -8.47
CA ASN A 63 12.32 5.57 -7.99
C ASN A 63 13.14 4.90 -6.87
N ASP A 64 13.03 5.37 -5.63
CA ASP A 64 13.68 4.77 -4.45
C ASP A 64 12.71 3.98 -3.55
N LEU A 65 11.42 3.94 -3.92
CA LEU A 65 10.39 3.30 -3.14
C LEU A 65 10.34 1.79 -3.41
N ARG A 66 10.61 1.00 -2.38
CA ARG A 66 10.58 -0.47 -2.44
C ARG A 66 9.21 -1.00 -2.04
N LEU A 67 8.51 -1.63 -2.97
CA LEU A 67 7.15 -2.14 -2.83
C LEU A 67 7.15 -3.67 -2.94
N SER A 68 6.76 -4.34 -1.86
CA SER A 68 6.76 -5.81 -1.80
C SER A 68 5.66 -6.41 -2.70
N LEU A 69 6.03 -7.45 -3.43
CA LEU A 69 5.14 -8.31 -4.20
C LEU A 69 4.95 -9.70 -3.54
N ASN A 70 5.59 -9.94 -2.38
CA ASN A 70 5.60 -11.24 -1.71
C ASN A 70 4.28 -11.58 -1.01
N ASP A 71 3.57 -10.57 -0.53
CA ASP A 71 2.34 -10.74 0.26
C ASP A 71 1.13 -10.14 -0.49
N PRO A 72 0.80 -10.60 -1.70
CA PRO A 72 -0.38 -10.09 -2.35
C PRO A 72 -1.64 -10.67 -1.69
N THR A 73 -2.76 -9.94 -1.77
CA THR A 73 -4.05 -10.47 -1.31
C THR A 73 -4.41 -11.78 -2.01
N PRO A 74 -5.20 -12.67 -1.36
CA PRO A 74 -5.63 -13.91 -1.98
C PRO A 74 -6.24 -13.69 -3.37
N ASN A 75 -5.86 -14.53 -4.34
CA ASN A 75 -6.22 -14.45 -5.77
C ASN A 75 -5.55 -13.33 -6.58
N LEU A 76 -4.59 -12.61 -5.99
CA LEU A 76 -3.77 -11.64 -6.72
C LEU A 76 -2.36 -12.20 -6.87
N SER A 77 -2.00 -12.67 -8.06
CA SER A 77 -0.67 -13.22 -8.33
C SER A 77 -0.08 -12.53 -9.56
N PRO A 78 0.48 -11.31 -9.40
CA PRO A 78 1.23 -10.72 -10.50
C PRO A 78 2.49 -11.54 -10.77
N SER A 79 2.81 -11.71 -12.05
CA SER A 79 4.12 -12.17 -12.48
C SER A 79 4.87 -11.05 -13.15
N ILE A 80 6.18 -11.00 -12.94
CA ILE A 80 7.08 -10.04 -13.56
C ILE A 80 8.10 -10.80 -14.40
N GLY A 81 8.41 -10.25 -15.56
CA GLY A 81 9.44 -10.81 -16.42
C GLY A 81 9.69 -9.92 -17.63
N THR A 82 10.16 -10.56 -18.69
CA THR A 82 10.44 -9.92 -19.97
C THR A 82 9.45 -10.40 -21.02
N THR A 83 9.07 -9.52 -21.94
CA THR A 83 8.32 -9.91 -23.13
C THR A 83 9.27 -10.50 -24.17
N LYS A 84 8.70 -11.09 -25.24
CA LYS A 84 9.47 -11.56 -26.41
C LYS A 84 10.29 -10.46 -27.08
N ASP A 85 9.84 -9.20 -26.95
CA ASP A 85 10.50 -8.02 -27.49
C ASP A 85 11.51 -7.39 -26.50
N ASN A 86 11.92 -8.13 -25.47
CA ASN A 86 12.86 -7.69 -24.45
C ASN A 86 12.40 -6.44 -23.65
N GLN A 87 11.08 -6.34 -23.41
CA GLN A 87 10.52 -5.29 -22.56
C GLN A 87 10.29 -5.81 -21.15
N PHE A 88 10.61 -5.02 -20.13
CA PHE A 88 10.19 -5.28 -18.76
C PHE A 88 8.66 -5.22 -18.68
N ALA A 89 8.01 -6.28 -18.20
CA ALA A 89 6.57 -6.36 -18.12
C ALA A 89 6.05 -6.98 -16.81
N LEU A 90 4.82 -6.60 -16.49
CA LEU A 90 3.97 -7.18 -15.46
C LEU A 90 2.83 -7.93 -16.14
N ALA A 91 2.52 -9.14 -15.69
CA ALA A 91 1.33 -9.86 -16.07
C ALA A 91 0.43 -10.12 -14.86
N SER A 92 -0.88 -9.97 -15.05
CA SER A 92 -1.88 -10.25 -14.02
C SER A 92 -3.24 -10.52 -14.66
N GLY A 93 -3.96 -11.54 -14.18
CA GLY A 93 -5.30 -11.86 -14.68
C GLY A 93 -5.36 -12.13 -16.19
N GLY A 94 -4.32 -12.73 -16.77
CA GLY A 94 -4.20 -13.00 -18.20
C GLY A 94 -3.87 -11.79 -19.08
N LYS A 95 -3.67 -10.60 -18.49
CA LYS A 95 -3.26 -9.38 -19.19
C LYS A 95 -1.80 -9.09 -18.93
N VAL A 96 -1.15 -8.42 -19.89
CA VAL A 96 0.26 -8.02 -19.82
C VAL A 96 0.37 -6.52 -19.99
N PHE A 97 1.12 -5.88 -19.11
CA PHE A 97 1.50 -4.48 -19.19
C PHE A 97 3.03 -4.38 -19.29
N ALA A 98 3.54 -3.96 -20.44
CA ALA A 98 4.97 -3.72 -20.61
C ALA A 98 5.35 -2.32 -20.11
N PHE A 99 6.26 -2.19 -19.16
CA PHE A 99 6.75 -0.89 -18.69
C PHE A 99 7.61 -0.18 -19.74
N GLY A 100 8.43 -0.93 -20.47
CA GLY A 100 9.32 -0.38 -21.49
C GLY A 100 10.52 -1.30 -21.79
N PRO A 101 11.37 -0.91 -22.74
CA PRO A 101 12.61 -1.63 -23.06
C PRO A 101 13.52 -1.71 -21.84
N LEU A 102 14.21 -2.83 -21.64
CA LEU A 102 15.18 -2.94 -20.56
C LEU A 102 16.33 -1.94 -20.77
N THR A 103 16.72 -1.24 -19.71
CA THR A 103 17.99 -0.53 -19.68
C THR A 103 19.10 -1.57 -19.71
N SER A 104 20.05 -1.49 -20.66
CA SER A 104 21.21 -2.38 -20.73
C SER A 104 22.02 -2.29 -19.43
N ALA A 105 21.78 -3.23 -18.52
CA ALA A 105 22.55 -3.35 -17.30
C ALA A 105 23.81 -4.17 -17.63
N GLY A 106 24.98 -3.69 -17.23
CA GLY A 106 26.27 -4.33 -17.49
C GLY A 106 26.34 -5.78 -17.00
N GLU A 107 27.41 -6.47 -17.38
CA GLU A 107 27.67 -7.93 -17.27
C GLU A 107 27.47 -8.59 -15.89
N ASN A 108 27.13 -7.85 -14.83
CA ASN A 108 27.03 -8.34 -13.44
C ASN A 108 25.65 -8.14 -12.77
N THR A 109 24.58 -7.88 -13.54
CA THR A 109 23.23 -7.55 -13.00
C THR A 109 22.15 -8.56 -13.37
N GLY A 110 22.51 -9.85 -13.44
CA GLY A 110 21.72 -10.95 -14.04
C GLY A 110 20.25 -11.10 -13.63
N ASP A 111 19.80 -10.52 -12.50
CA ASP A 111 18.44 -10.73 -11.97
C ASP A 111 17.62 -9.43 -11.80
N ARG A 112 18.16 -8.25 -12.15
CA ARG A 112 17.47 -6.97 -11.96
C ARG A 112 16.90 -6.45 -13.28
N LEU A 113 15.58 -6.47 -13.41
CA LEU A 113 14.90 -5.84 -14.53
C LEU A 113 14.73 -4.35 -14.23
N ALA A 114 15.09 -3.47 -15.15
CA ALA A 114 14.95 -2.03 -14.95
C ALA A 114 14.63 -1.31 -16.26
N THR A 115 13.85 -0.25 -16.17
CA THR A 115 13.55 0.66 -17.29
C THR A 115 13.18 2.05 -16.77
N ALA A 116 13.18 3.03 -17.66
CA ALA A 116 12.57 4.33 -17.44
C ALA A 116 11.27 4.42 -18.25
N PRO A 117 10.26 5.18 -17.79
CA PRO A 117 9.04 5.36 -18.58
C PRO A 117 9.36 5.87 -19.99
N PRO A 118 8.84 5.22 -21.05
CA PRO A 118 8.97 5.70 -22.41
C PRO A 118 8.46 7.13 -22.58
N ALA A 119 9.00 7.83 -23.58
CA ALA A 119 8.56 9.19 -23.88
C ALA A 119 7.05 9.23 -24.17
N GLY A 120 6.34 10.12 -23.49
CA GLY A 120 4.89 10.29 -23.63
C GLY A 120 4.05 9.43 -22.67
N ASP A 121 4.64 8.49 -21.95
CA ASP A 121 3.96 7.79 -20.87
C ASP A 121 3.80 8.72 -19.65
N ASP A 122 2.66 8.60 -18.97
CA ASP A 122 2.38 9.29 -17.72
C ASP A 122 2.40 8.27 -16.57
N ALA A 123 3.50 8.28 -15.81
CA ALA A 123 3.75 7.34 -14.73
C ALA A 123 3.98 8.10 -13.43
N SER A 124 3.22 7.77 -12.38
CA SER A 124 3.33 8.40 -11.07
C SER A 124 3.09 7.41 -9.93
N ILE A 125 3.64 7.76 -8.77
CA ILE A 125 3.37 7.11 -7.50
C ILE A 125 2.72 8.13 -6.57
N VAL A 126 1.56 7.77 -6.03
CA VAL A 126 0.82 8.58 -5.07
C VAL A 126 0.80 7.86 -3.73
N VAL A 127 1.22 8.55 -2.68
CA VAL A 127 1.19 8.03 -1.32
C VAL A 127 0.05 8.68 -0.57
N ARG A 128 -0.79 7.86 0.06
CA ARG A 128 -1.93 8.30 0.86
C ARG A 128 -1.93 7.63 2.24
N ARG A 129 -2.61 8.23 3.20
CA ARG A 129 -2.83 7.64 4.53
C ARG A 129 -4.30 7.62 4.89
N SER A 130 -4.67 6.76 5.84
CA SER A 130 -6.01 6.76 6.42
C SER A 130 -6.35 8.11 7.04
N VAL A 131 -7.64 8.47 6.99
CA VAL A 131 -8.17 9.64 7.72
C VAL A 131 -8.23 9.34 9.22
N LEU A 132 -8.66 8.11 9.56
CA LEU A 132 -8.81 7.68 10.94
C LEU A 132 -7.69 6.71 11.33
N ASN A 133 -6.99 7.06 12.40
CA ASN A 133 -6.06 6.17 13.10
C ASN A 133 -6.84 5.39 14.17
N TRP A 134 -6.31 4.27 14.65
CA TRP A 134 -6.89 3.54 15.77
C TRP A 134 -5.87 3.25 16.86
N PRO A 135 -6.30 3.22 18.13
CA PRO A 135 -5.40 2.92 19.25
C PRO A 135 -5.16 1.41 19.33
N THR A 136 -4.02 1.03 19.90
CA THR A 136 -3.64 -0.37 20.12
C THR A 136 -3.22 -0.64 21.57
N PRO A 137 -4.12 -0.42 22.55
CA PRO A 137 -3.78 -0.52 23.98
C PRO A 137 -3.44 -1.95 24.44
N PHE A 138 -3.75 -2.95 23.63
CA PHE A 138 -3.53 -4.36 23.93
C PHE A 138 -2.42 -5.00 23.08
N ASP A 139 -1.75 -4.24 22.22
CA ASP A 139 -0.61 -4.75 21.45
C ASP A 139 0.63 -4.67 22.35
N PHE A 140 1.03 -5.78 22.96
CA PHE A 140 2.22 -5.86 23.82
C PHE A 140 3.36 -6.58 23.10
N ASN A 141 4.53 -5.94 22.97
CA ASN A 141 5.76 -6.57 22.48
C ASN A 141 6.79 -6.71 23.59
N PHE A 142 6.83 -7.88 24.22
CA PHE A 142 7.76 -8.18 25.30
C PHE A 142 9.20 -8.42 24.84
N MET A 143 9.42 -8.71 23.55
CA MET A 143 10.77 -8.97 23.02
C MET A 143 11.57 -7.70 22.76
N THR A 144 10.93 -6.65 22.24
CA THR A 144 11.61 -5.37 21.93
C THR A 144 11.32 -4.27 22.96
N GLY A 145 10.34 -4.49 23.83
CA GLY A 145 9.87 -3.48 24.79
C GLY A 145 9.12 -2.30 24.14
N GLN A 146 8.95 -2.28 22.82
CA GLN A 146 8.26 -1.21 22.10
C GLN A 146 6.97 -1.69 21.47
N SER A 147 5.87 -1.11 21.94
CA SER A 147 4.53 -1.35 21.43
C SER A 147 4.00 -0.12 20.71
N PRO A 148 3.35 -0.30 19.54
CA PRO A 148 2.66 0.80 18.90
C PRO A 148 1.50 1.25 19.80
N SER A 149 1.36 2.55 20.04
CA SER A 149 0.18 3.08 20.74
C SER A 149 -0.96 3.42 19.78
N TRP A 150 -0.61 3.71 18.52
CA TRP A 150 -1.55 3.93 17.43
C TRP A 150 -1.08 3.26 16.15
N LYS A 151 -2.05 2.94 15.30
CA LYS A 151 -1.82 2.47 13.94
C LYS A 151 -2.72 3.23 12.97
N ARG A 152 -2.29 3.26 11.72
CA ARG A 152 -3.08 3.71 10.57
C ARG A 152 -2.69 2.93 9.33
N HIS A 153 -3.46 3.01 8.25
CA HIS A 153 -3.00 2.48 6.97
C HIS A 153 -2.25 3.56 6.19
N ILE A 154 -1.25 3.11 5.43
CA ILE A 154 -0.58 3.87 4.38
C ILE A 154 -0.76 3.13 3.06
N TYR A 155 -1.02 3.88 2.01
CA TYR A 155 -1.34 3.39 0.68
C TYR A 155 -0.31 3.93 -0.30
N TYR A 156 0.22 3.05 -1.13
CA TYR A 156 1.08 3.41 -2.24
C TYR A 156 0.36 3.02 -3.51
N GLN A 157 0.01 4.00 -4.33
CA GLN A 157 -0.71 3.78 -5.59
C GLN A 157 0.20 4.13 -6.75
N LEU A 158 0.52 3.13 -7.57
CA LEU A 158 1.19 3.33 -8.85
C LEU A 158 0.14 3.52 -9.93
N HIS A 159 0.28 4.61 -10.67
CA HIS A 159 -0.52 4.94 -11.84
C HIS A 159 0.40 5.02 -13.04
N TRP A 160 0.11 4.25 -14.08
CA TRP A 160 0.87 4.31 -15.33
C TRP A 160 -0.08 4.28 -16.51
N LYS A 161 -0.06 5.32 -17.32
CA LYS A 161 -0.78 5.40 -18.58
C LYS A 161 0.21 5.50 -19.72
N LYS A 162 0.12 4.55 -20.65
CA LYS A 162 0.90 4.60 -21.88
C LYS A 162 0.40 5.69 -22.81
N SER A 163 1.32 6.30 -23.54
CA SER A 163 1.01 7.14 -24.70
C SER A 163 0.12 6.42 -25.71
N SER A 164 0.28 5.09 -25.86
CA SER A 164 -0.52 4.26 -26.75
C SER A 164 -1.93 3.91 -26.24
N GLY A 165 -2.29 4.26 -25.00
CA GLY A 165 -3.62 3.99 -24.42
C GLY A 165 -3.64 3.13 -23.16
N PRO A 166 -2.95 1.97 -23.10
CA PRO A 166 -3.04 1.04 -21.98
C PRO A 166 -2.71 1.66 -20.63
N LYS A 167 -3.39 1.20 -19.59
CA LYS A 167 -3.20 1.69 -18.22
C LYS A 167 -2.92 0.55 -17.25
N LEU A 168 -2.10 0.87 -16.26
CA LEU A 168 -1.83 0.04 -15.10
C LEU A 168 -2.11 0.85 -13.84
N GLU A 169 -2.90 0.27 -12.96
CA GLU A 169 -2.99 0.72 -11.57
C GLU A 169 -2.58 -0.40 -10.63
N MET A 170 -1.72 -0.08 -9.67
CA MET A 170 -1.36 -1.00 -8.59
C MET A 170 -1.53 -0.28 -7.25
N LEU A 171 -2.07 -0.97 -6.26
CA LEU A 171 -2.31 -0.40 -4.94
C LEU A 171 -1.75 -1.32 -3.87
N TRP A 172 -0.81 -0.81 -3.10
CA TRP A 172 -0.34 -1.42 -1.86
C TRP A 172 -1.00 -0.76 -0.66
N ARG A 173 -1.29 -1.56 0.36
CA ARG A 173 -1.72 -1.08 1.68
C ARG A 173 -0.84 -1.70 2.75
N TYR A 174 -0.26 -0.89 3.61
CA TYR A 174 0.51 -1.34 4.77
C TYR A 174 -0.04 -0.73 6.05
N GLU A 175 0.34 -1.29 7.20
CA GLU A 175 0.13 -0.64 8.47
C GLU A 175 1.33 0.27 8.78
N GLN A 176 1.06 1.48 9.26
CA GLN A 176 2.05 2.41 9.77
C GLN A 176 1.85 2.54 11.27
N TYR A 177 2.91 2.24 12.03
CA TYR A 177 2.86 2.23 13.48
C TYR A 177 3.34 3.55 14.05
N PHE A 178 2.71 3.98 15.13
CA PHE A 178 3.16 5.12 15.94
C PHE A 178 3.71 4.61 17.26
N TYR A 179 4.95 5.00 17.55
CA TYR A 179 5.61 4.73 18.82
C TYR A 179 5.75 6.03 19.61
N PRO A 180 5.29 6.08 20.88
CA PRO A 180 5.57 7.22 21.75
C PRO A 180 7.08 7.51 21.79
N GLY A 181 7.47 8.77 21.59
CA GLY A 181 8.87 9.20 21.52
C GLY A 181 9.49 9.20 20.11
N ASN A 182 9.10 8.27 19.23
CA ASN A 182 9.69 8.14 17.89
C ASN A 182 8.77 8.61 16.76
N GLY A 183 7.47 8.74 17.02
CA GLY A 183 6.49 9.15 16.03
C GLY A 183 6.05 8.01 15.10
N TRP A 184 5.64 8.37 13.88
CA TRP A 184 5.20 7.42 12.86
C TRP A 184 6.41 6.77 12.16
N ALA A 185 6.45 5.45 12.15
CA ALA A 185 7.49 4.68 11.46
C ALA A 185 7.32 4.66 9.92
N SER A 186 8.22 4.00 9.19
CA SER A 186 8.30 4.02 7.71
C SER A 186 7.11 3.37 6.97
N GLY A 187 6.19 2.69 7.66
CA GLY A 187 4.90 2.28 7.09
C GLY A 187 4.95 1.11 6.11
N PHE A 188 5.86 0.15 6.32
CA PHE A 188 5.98 -1.08 5.52
C PHE A 188 5.56 -2.33 6.32
N MET A 189 4.84 -2.18 7.42
CA MET A 189 4.45 -3.30 8.26
C MET A 189 3.36 -4.11 7.57
N THR A 190 3.61 -5.41 7.42
CA THR A 190 2.65 -6.35 6.85
C THR A 190 1.90 -7.13 7.93
N ARG A 191 0.69 -7.53 7.56
CA ARG A 191 -0.22 -8.43 8.23
C ARG A 191 -0.77 -9.37 7.17
N GLU A 192 -0.53 -10.65 7.39
CA GLU A 192 -0.89 -11.72 6.48
C GLU A 192 -2.37 -11.61 6.02
N GLY A 193 -2.59 -11.77 4.71
CA GLY A 193 -3.91 -11.73 4.10
C GLY A 193 -4.62 -10.37 4.09
N SER A 194 -3.98 -9.28 4.56
CA SER A 194 -4.67 -7.98 4.69
C SER A 194 -3.87 -6.76 4.25
N THR A 195 -2.56 -6.86 4.15
CA THR A 195 -1.65 -5.79 3.69
C THR A 195 -0.70 -6.34 2.63
N GLY A 196 0.05 -5.46 1.98
CA GLY A 196 0.84 -5.77 0.80
C GLY A 196 0.12 -5.28 -0.43
N LEU A 197 0.30 -5.97 -1.55
CA LEU A 197 -0.37 -5.61 -2.80
C LEU A 197 -1.84 -6.04 -2.72
N ILE A 198 -2.76 -5.08 -2.79
CA ILE A 198 -4.21 -5.31 -2.63
C ILE A 198 -5.01 -5.12 -3.93
N ARG A 199 -4.41 -4.56 -4.98
CA ARG A 199 -5.02 -4.40 -6.29
C ARG A 199 -3.95 -4.32 -7.38
N VAL A 200 -4.20 -5.01 -8.49
CA VAL A 200 -3.56 -4.78 -9.79
C VAL A 200 -4.66 -4.71 -10.82
N GLU A 201 -4.68 -3.65 -11.63
CA GLU A 201 -5.65 -3.47 -12.69
C GLU A 201 -4.92 -3.07 -13.97
N ILE A 202 -5.10 -3.89 -15.02
CA ILE A 202 -4.57 -3.61 -16.37
C ILE A 202 -5.77 -3.36 -17.27
N GLN A 203 -5.81 -2.17 -17.87
CA GLN A 203 -6.81 -1.73 -18.83
C GLN A 203 -6.15 -1.57 -20.21
N PRO A 204 -6.77 -2.08 -21.29
CA PRO A 204 -6.28 -1.89 -22.65
C PRO A 204 -6.42 -0.44 -23.12
#